data_AF-A0A1B2M2S2-F1
#
_entry.id   AF-A0A1B2M2S2-F1
#
_cell.length_a   1.000
_cell.length_b   1.000
_cell.length_c   1.000
_cell.angle_alpha   90.00
_cell.angle_beta   90.00
_cell.angle_gamma   90.00
#
_symmetry.space_group_name_H-M   'P 1'
#
loop_
_entity.id
_entity.type
_entity.pdbx_description
1 polymer ?
#
loop_
_entity_poly.entity_id
_entity_poly.type
_entity_poly.pdbx_seq_one_letter_code
_entity_poly.pdbx_strand_id
1 'polypeptide(L)'
;MNTITTIDPQKTMNNFMKNYFFFQLNACEKLESKKIKTLFFKLFLYSHPMNSKDYKTFKINKGKIKYKDIFIRKYIENYYDFYYKNYKSYSNKINISKEQLLTAKKISLMIADIIESKIKINTIDFKNKKIQLYLNDVGVFLKDYYNDKEKIFKLMEDIAKENDQAIHFFLQNYICYIVFFSPKELKEFFSYFKTKELILTKILNSIFENSIFFYTYIFRKIKSKKIKNKIIKLLDNDIKIKYDIHH
;
A
#
# COMPACT_ATOMS: atom_id res chain seq x y z
N MET A 1 27.52 15.98 18.00
CA MET A 1 27.59 15.57 16.58
C MET A 1 26.25 14.94 16.22
N ASN A 2 25.43 15.63 15.44
CA ASN A 2 24.14 15.12 14.98
C ASN A 2 24.41 14.13 13.84
N THR A 3 24.40 12.83 14.14
CA THR A 3 24.32 11.81 13.11
C THR A 3 22.98 11.96 12.42
N ILE A 4 22.98 12.51 11.21
CA ILE A 4 21.86 12.39 10.28
C ILE A 4 21.72 10.89 10.04
N THR A 5 20.83 10.22 10.77
CA THR A 5 20.46 8.84 10.47
C THR A 5 19.89 8.85 9.06
N THR A 6 20.68 8.37 8.11
CA THR A 6 20.24 8.10 6.75
C THR A 6 18.97 7.27 6.83
N ILE A 7 17.85 7.85 6.42
CA ILE A 7 16.56 7.15 6.47
C ILE A 7 16.65 6.01 5.46
N ASP A 8 16.65 4.78 5.94
CA ASP A 8 16.64 3.58 5.10
C ASP A 8 15.49 3.66 4.07
N PRO A 9 15.78 3.72 2.75
CA PRO A 9 14.77 3.82 1.71
C PRO A 9 13.75 2.68 1.75
N GLN A 10 14.15 1.50 2.22
CA GLN A 10 13.25 0.36 2.39
C GLN A 10 12.24 0.61 3.52
N LYS A 11 12.70 1.22 4.61
CA LYS A 11 11.86 1.61 5.75
C LYS A 11 10.84 2.70 5.35
N THR A 12 11.26 3.71 4.58
CA THR A 12 10.37 4.77 4.08
C THR A 12 9.25 4.19 3.21
N MET A 13 9.62 3.34 2.25
CA MET A 13 8.65 2.68 1.38
C MET A 13 7.70 1.77 2.16
N ASN A 14 8.21 0.97 3.10
CA ASN A 14 7.36 0.11 3.93
C ASN A 14 6.36 0.92 4.76
N ASN A 15 6.79 2.06 5.31
CA ASN A 15 5.91 2.97 6.05
C ASN A 15 4.83 3.58 5.16
N PHE A 16 5.19 4.04 3.96
CA PHE A 16 4.22 4.55 2.99
C PHE A 16 3.18 3.48 2.66
N MET A 17 3.62 2.28 2.28
CA MET A 17 2.73 1.18 1.89
C MET A 17 1.84 0.72 3.04
N LYS A 18 2.38 0.63 4.25
CA LYS A 18 1.60 0.33 5.45
C LYS A 18 0.45 1.33 5.62
N ASN A 19 0.73 2.62 5.50
CA ASN A 19 -0.27 3.67 5.64
C ASN A 19 -1.31 3.58 4.52
N TYR A 20 -0.86 3.50 3.26
CA TYR A 20 -1.74 3.36 2.11
C TYR A 20 -2.71 2.18 2.26
N PHE A 21 -2.20 0.98 2.58
CA PHE A 21 -3.04 -0.21 2.71
C PHE A 21 -3.99 -0.14 3.91
N PHE A 22 -3.57 0.46 5.01
CA PHE A 22 -4.46 0.72 6.14
C PHE A 22 -5.63 1.61 5.73
N PHE A 23 -5.35 2.71 5.01
CA PHE A 23 -6.39 3.61 4.51
C PHE A 23 -7.32 2.92 3.52
N GLN A 24 -6.78 2.12 2.59
CA GLN A 24 -7.62 1.39 1.63
C GLN A 24 -8.48 0.31 2.32
N LEU A 25 -7.98 -0.36 3.36
CA LEU A 25 -8.78 -1.30 4.16
C LEU A 25 -9.93 -0.61 4.91
N ASN A 26 -9.77 0.66 5.29
CA ASN A 26 -10.82 1.49 5.86
C ASN A 26 -11.83 1.98 4.80
N ALA A 27 -11.34 2.37 3.61
CA ALA A 27 -12.17 2.90 2.51
C ALA A 27 -12.97 1.81 1.76
N CYS A 28 -12.56 0.55 1.84
CA CYS A 28 -13.29 -0.60 1.28
C CYS A 28 -14.58 -0.90 2.06
N GLU A 29 -15.58 -0.02 2.03
CA GLU A 29 -16.92 -0.30 2.53
C GLU A 29 -17.78 -0.95 1.43
N LYS A 30 -18.20 -2.20 1.67
CA LYS A 30 -19.29 -2.93 1.00
C LYS A 30 -19.17 -3.21 -0.51
N LEU A 31 -18.41 -2.43 -1.29
CA LEU A 31 -18.41 -2.51 -2.74
C LEU A 31 -17.53 -3.61 -3.34
N GLU A 32 -16.66 -4.26 -2.57
CA GLU A 32 -15.63 -5.09 -3.19
C GLU A 32 -15.45 -6.48 -2.61
N SER A 33 -15.38 -7.43 -3.56
CA SER A 33 -15.24 -8.86 -3.36
C SER A 33 -14.25 -9.20 -2.23
N LYS A 34 -14.52 -10.29 -1.50
CA LYS A 34 -13.60 -10.93 -0.54
C LYS A 34 -12.13 -10.96 -1.01
N LYS A 35 -11.91 -11.02 -2.33
CA LYS A 35 -10.60 -11.01 -2.99
C LYS A 35 -9.82 -9.71 -2.78
N ILE A 36 -10.44 -8.53 -2.90
CA ILE A 36 -9.72 -7.24 -2.80
C ILE A 36 -9.34 -6.95 -1.34
N LYS A 37 -10.28 -7.13 -0.42
CA LYS A 37 -10.01 -7.03 1.02
C LYS A 37 -8.91 -8.02 1.46
N THR A 38 -8.92 -9.25 0.92
CA THR A 38 -7.85 -10.23 1.18
C THR A 38 -6.51 -9.78 0.59
N LEU A 39 -6.51 -9.17 -0.60
CA LEU A 39 -5.30 -8.64 -1.22
C LEU A 39 -4.69 -7.54 -0.34
N PHE A 40 -5.45 -6.48 -0.03
CA PHE A 40 -4.92 -5.37 0.77
C PHE A 40 -4.48 -5.79 2.16
N PHE A 41 -5.19 -6.72 2.80
CA PHE A 41 -4.75 -7.25 4.08
C PHE A 41 -3.41 -8.00 3.98
N LYS A 42 -3.23 -8.83 2.94
CA LYS A 42 -1.94 -9.52 2.72
C LYS A 42 -0.81 -8.52 2.47
N LEU A 43 -1.09 -7.44 1.74
CA LEU A 43 -0.09 -6.41 1.45
C LEU A 43 0.24 -5.54 2.66
N PHE A 44 -0.77 -5.23 3.47
CA PHE A 44 -0.57 -4.62 4.78
C PHE A 44 0.34 -5.47 5.67
N LEU A 45 0.12 -6.79 5.73
CA LEU A 45 1.01 -7.69 6.47
C LEU A 45 2.42 -7.75 5.86
N TYR A 46 2.54 -7.74 4.53
CA TYR A 46 3.84 -7.76 3.85
C TYR A 46 4.67 -6.50 4.14
N SER A 47 4.04 -5.35 4.32
CA SER A 47 4.74 -4.11 4.71
C SER A 47 5.11 -4.04 6.19
N HIS A 48 4.73 -5.03 7.00
CA HIS A 48 5.18 -5.16 8.39
C HIS A 48 6.44 -6.03 8.50
N PRO A 49 7.32 -5.78 9.48
CA PRO A 49 8.46 -6.63 9.78
C PRO A 49 7.97 -7.95 10.43
N MET A 50 7.35 -8.82 9.63
CA MET A 50 6.91 -10.15 10.02
C MET A 50 7.74 -11.20 9.29
N ASN A 51 8.03 -12.32 9.97
CA ASN A 51 8.68 -13.45 9.31
C ASN A 51 7.71 -14.10 8.28
N SER A 52 8.27 -14.73 7.25
CA SER A 52 7.49 -15.28 6.13
C SER A 52 6.55 -16.43 6.52
N LYS A 53 6.79 -17.08 7.68
CA LYS A 53 5.96 -18.15 8.23
C LYS A 53 4.69 -17.59 8.88
N ASP A 54 4.79 -16.50 9.64
CA ASP A 54 3.66 -15.89 10.32
C ASP A 54 2.70 -15.22 9.33
N TYR A 55 3.21 -14.61 8.26
CA TYR A 55 2.36 -14.02 7.19
C TYR A 55 1.37 -15.05 6.61
N LYS A 56 1.82 -16.27 6.30
CA LYS A 56 0.98 -17.32 5.70
C LYS A 56 -0.08 -17.87 6.66
N THR A 57 0.06 -17.57 7.94
CA THR A 57 -0.77 -18.13 9.01
C THR A 57 -2.07 -17.33 9.22
N PHE A 58 -2.10 -16.06 8.78
CA PHE A 58 -3.32 -15.26 8.85
C PHE A 58 -4.32 -15.62 7.75
N LYS A 59 -5.59 -15.73 8.12
CA LYS A 59 -6.71 -16.01 7.20
C LYS A 59 -7.86 -15.03 7.43
N ILE A 60 -8.48 -14.55 6.36
CA ILE A 60 -9.74 -13.80 6.43
C ILE A 60 -10.90 -14.73 6.11
N ASN A 61 -11.83 -14.87 7.04
CA ASN A 61 -13.05 -15.64 6.87
C ASN A 61 -14.28 -14.83 7.31
N LYS A 62 -15.24 -14.64 6.39
CA LYS A 62 -16.47 -13.85 6.61
C LYS A 62 -16.21 -12.49 7.29
N GLY A 63 -15.20 -11.77 6.82
CA GLY A 63 -14.82 -10.46 7.36
C GLY A 63 -14.01 -10.48 8.66
N LYS A 64 -13.83 -11.65 9.30
CA LYS A 64 -13.00 -11.81 10.51
C LYS A 64 -11.61 -12.32 10.17
N ILE A 65 -10.62 -11.89 10.92
CA ILE A 65 -9.22 -12.31 10.78
C ILE A 65 -8.93 -13.38 11.83
N LYS A 66 -8.27 -14.46 11.41
CA LYS A 66 -7.73 -15.50 12.29
C LYS A 66 -6.23 -15.64 12.11
N TYR A 67 -5.52 -15.85 13.22
CA TYR A 67 -4.17 -16.40 13.24
C TYR A 67 -4.28 -17.85 13.69
N LYS A 68 -3.97 -18.80 12.79
CA LYS A 68 -4.35 -20.21 12.97
C LYS A 68 -5.86 -20.31 13.20
N ASP A 69 -6.29 -20.83 14.35
CA ASP A 69 -7.69 -20.99 14.74
C ASP A 69 -8.19 -19.92 15.73
N ILE A 70 -7.31 -18.99 16.12
CA ILE A 70 -7.62 -17.94 17.10
C ILE A 70 -8.00 -16.65 16.36
N PHE A 71 -9.08 -16.00 16.78
CA PHE A 71 -9.47 -14.69 16.26
C PHE A 71 -8.41 -13.63 16.59
N ILE A 72 -8.17 -12.71 15.64
CA ILE A 72 -7.11 -11.70 15.75
C ILE A 72 -7.17 -10.89 17.04
N ARG A 73 -8.37 -10.51 17.48
CA ARG A 73 -8.59 -9.75 18.71
C ARG A 73 -8.07 -10.53 19.92
N LYS A 74 -8.43 -11.82 20.04
CA LYS A 74 -7.97 -12.69 21.12
C LYS A 74 -6.47 -12.94 21.05
N TYR A 75 -5.92 -13.08 19.85
CA TYR A 75 -4.47 -13.18 19.64
C TYR A 75 -3.73 -11.94 20.14
N ILE A 76 -4.18 -10.74 19.73
CA ILE A 76 -3.62 -9.45 20.17
C ILE A 76 -3.73 -9.32 21.69
N GLU A 77 -4.89 -9.63 22.26
CA GLU A 77 -5.10 -9.60 23.71
C GLU A 77 -4.09 -10.48 24.45
N ASN A 78 -4.01 -11.76 24.08
CA ASN A 78 -3.09 -12.71 24.69
C ASN A 78 -1.62 -12.28 24.54
N TYR A 79 -1.22 -11.79 23.36
CA TYR A 79 0.14 -11.33 23.09
C TYR A 79 0.55 -10.19 24.03
N TYR A 80 -0.24 -9.12 24.07
CA TYR A 80 0.10 -7.96 24.91
C TYR A 80 -0.06 -8.25 26.40
N ASP A 81 -1.07 -9.06 26.80
CA ASP A 81 -1.25 -9.44 28.20
C ASP A 81 -0.11 -10.30 28.72
N PHE A 82 0.44 -11.19 27.90
CA PHE A 82 1.63 -11.96 28.23
C PHE A 82 2.83 -11.06 28.52
N TYR A 83 3.17 -10.14 27.61
CA TYR A 83 4.31 -9.24 27.79
C TYR A 83 4.11 -8.22 28.91
N TYR A 84 2.88 -7.77 29.13
CA TYR A 84 2.56 -6.88 30.24
C TYR A 84 2.75 -7.56 31.61
N LYS A 85 2.28 -8.81 31.76
CA LYS A 85 2.45 -9.61 32.98
C LYS A 85 3.91 -9.96 33.24
N ASN A 86 4.65 -10.31 32.19
CA ASN A 86 6.04 -10.74 32.27
C ASN A 86 7.06 -9.62 32.02
N TYR A 87 6.64 -8.35 32.09
CA TYR A 87 7.46 -7.22 31.62
C TYR A 87 8.87 -7.19 32.24
N LYS A 88 9.00 -7.47 33.54
CA LYS A 88 10.31 -7.49 34.23
C LYS A 88 11.29 -8.49 33.60
N SER A 89 10.80 -9.64 33.11
CA SER A 89 11.62 -10.70 32.51
C SER A 89 11.99 -10.43 31.06
N TYR A 90 11.32 -9.49 30.40
CA TYR A 90 11.50 -9.19 28.97
C TYR A 90 11.82 -7.71 28.69
N SER A 91 11.97 -6.88 29.71
CA SER A 91 12.19 -5.43 29.57
C SER A 91 13.48 -5.12 28.78
N ASN A 92 14.50 -5.97 28.89
CA ASN A 92 15.73 -5.87 28.11
C ASN A 92 15.58 -6.31 26.64
N LYS A 93 14.48 -6.98 26.27
CA LYS A 93 14.19 -7.48 24.92
C LYS A 93 13.13 -6.65 24.20
N ILE A 94 12.41 -5.79 24.92
CA ILE A 94 11.29 -5.00 24.40
C ILE A 94 11.63 -3.53 24.56
N ASN A 95 11.83 -2.84 23.43
CA ASN A 95 12.24 -1.43 23.41
C ASN A 95 11.06 -0.44 23.60
N ILE A 96 10.08 -0.80 24.43
CA ILE A 96 8.93 0.05 24.78
C ILE A 96 8.55 -0.15 26.25
N SER A 97 8.08 0.92 26.89
CA SER A 97 7.64 0.90 28.30
C SER A 97 6.39 0.03 28.52
N LYS A 98 6.13 -0.31 29.78
CA LYS A 98 4.92 -1.06 30.16
C LYS A 98 3.62 -0.31 29.83
N GLU A 99 3.63 1.01 29.87
CA GLU A 99 2.51 1.87 29.44
C GLU A 99 2.38 1.90 27.92
N GLN A 100 3.50 2.03 27.21
CA GLN A 100 3.53 1.97 25.75
C GLN A 100 3.03 0.62 25.22
N LEU A 101 3.24 -0.49 25.94
CA LEU A 101 2.63 -1.79 25.64
C LEU A 101 1.10 -1.74 25.67
N LEU A 102 0.49 -1.08 26.67
CA LEU A 102 -0.96 -0.93 26.75
C LEU A 102 -1.50 -0.04 25.63
N THR A 103 -0.79 1.04 25.30
CA THR A 103 -1.15 1.91 24.16
C THR A 103 -1.04 1.15 22.85
N ALA A 104 0.02 0.39 22.64
CA ALA A 104 0.21 -0.45 21.46
C ALA A 104 -0.87 -1.54 21.35
N LYS A 105 -1.31 -2.13 22.48
CA LYS A 105 -2.46 -3.05 22.53
C LYS A 105 -3.73 -2.37 22.00
N LYS A 106 -4.06 -1.19 22.51
CA LYS A 106 -5.25 -0.43 22.09
C LYS A 106 -5.23 -0.11 20.60
N ILE A 107 -4.10 0.40 20.10
CA ILE A 107 -3.90 0.72 18.68
C ILE A 107 -4.06 -0.54 17.81
N SER A 108 -3.44 -1.64 18.21
CA SER A 108 -3.52 -2.92 17.47
C SER A 108 -4.95 -3.45 17.40
N LEU A 109 -5.72 -3.32 18.48
CA LEU A 109 -7.14 -3.69 18.51
C LEU A 109 -7.98 -2.79 17.61
N MET A 110 -7.75 -1.47 17.62
CA MET A 110 -8.43 -0.54 16.71
C MET A 110 -8.13 -0.88 15.25
N ILE A 111 -6.87 -1.15 14.90
CA ILE A 111 -6.49 -1.58 13.55
C ILE A 111 -7.26 -2.85 13.16
N ALA A 112 -7.31 -3.84 14.04
CA ALA A 112 -8.06 -5.06 13.79
C ALA A 112 -9.56 -4.78 13.55
N ASP A 113 -10.17 -3.92 14.37
CA ASP A 113 -11.58 -3.59 14.23
C ASP A 113 -11.88 -2.83 12.93
N ILE A 114 -10.97 -1.97 12.46
CA ILE A 114 -11.09 -1.29 11.15
C ILE A 114 -10.99 -2.28 10.00
N ILE A 115 -10.00 -3.17 10.02
CA ILE A 115 -9.84 -4.19 8.99
C ILE A 115 -11.04 -5.16 9.00
N GLU A 116 -11.62 -5.46 10.16
CA GLU A 116 -12.86 -6.25 10.28
C GLU A 116 -14.13 -5.42 9.98
N SER A 117 -14.00 -4.16 9.56
CA SER A 117 -15.08 -3.23 9.22
C SER A 117 -16.08 -2.99 10.36
N LYS A 118 -15.62 -3.02 11.61
CA LYS A 118 -16.41 -2.70 12.80
C LYS A 118 -16.37 -1.22 13.17
N ILE A 119 -15.29 -0.53 12.78
CA ILE A 119 -15.06 0.89 13.05
C ILE A 119 -14.60 1.54 11.75
N LYS A 120 -15.06 2.76 11.48
CA LYS A 120 -14.62 3.60 10.36
C LYS A 120 -13.85 4.80 10.91
N ILE A 121 -12.69 5.09 10.34
CA ILE A 121 -11.95 6.34 10.62
C ILE A 121 -12.27 7.37 9.54
N ASN A 122 -12.36 8.63 9.96
CA ASN A 122 -12.48 9.77 9.06
C ASN A 122 -11.33 9.85 8.04
N THR A 123 -11.68 10.40 6.90
CA THR A 123 -10.92 10.44 5.65
C THR A 123 -9.59 11.19 5.73
N ILE A 124 -8.64 10.84 4.87
CA ILE A 124 -7.43 11.65 4.65
C ILE A 124 -7.84 12.97 4.00
N ASP A 125 -7.39 14.09 4.54
CA ASP A 125 -7.57 15.41 3.92
C ASP A 125 -6.42 15.68 2.95
N PHE A 126 -6.77 15.91 1.68
CA PHE A 126 -5.83 16.36 0.67
C PHE A 126 -6.30 17.69 0.12
N LYS A 127 -5.34 18.56 -0.24
CA LYS A 127 -5.63 19.84 -0.90
C LYS A 127 -6.46 19.64 -2.17
N ASN A 128 -6.11 18.63 -2.96
CA ASN A 128 -6.87 18.26 -4.14
C ASN A 128 -8.11 17.42 -3.75
N LYS A 129 -9.28 18.07 -3.74
CA LYS A 129 -10.55 17.44 -3.35
C LYS A 129 -10.99 16.29 -4.25
N LYS A 130 -10.56 16.28 -5.52
CA LYS A 130 -10.86 15.17 -6.43
C LYS A 130 -10.03 13.93 -6.10
N ILE A 131 -8.75 14.09 -5.78
CA ILE A 131 -7.92 12.98 -5.28
C ILE A 131 -8.44 12.50 -3.93
N GLN A 132 -8.77 13.42 -3.03
CA GLN A 132 -9.38 13.08 -1.74
C GLN A 132 -10.62 12.20 -1.96
N LEU A 133 -11.52 12.58 -2.86
CA LEU A 133 -12.71 11.78 -3.18
C LEU A 133 -12.32 10.38 -3.66
N TYR A 134 -11.41 10.26 -4.63
CA TYR A 134 -10.99 8.96 -5.17
C TYR A 134 -10.25 8.06 -4.18
N LEU A 135 -9.55 8.64 -3.20
CA LEU A 135 -8.86 7.86 -2.17
C LEU A 135 -9.80 7.36 -1.09
N ASN A 136 -10.86 8.12 -0.80
CA ASN A 136 -11.83 7.79 0.24
C ASN A 136 -13.04 7.00 -0.29
N ASP A 137 -13.34 7.10 -1.58
CA ASP A 137 -14.39 6.36 -2.28
C ASP A 137 -13.85 5.75 -3.58
N VAL A 138 -13.44 4.49 -3.45
CA VAL A 138 -12.91 3.70 -4.56
C VAL A 138 -13.99 3.39 -5.60
N GLY A 139 -15.26 3.29 -5.19
CA GLY A 139 -16.37 3.07 -6.11
C GLY A 139 -16.50 4.22 -7.11
N VAL A 140 -16.38 5.45 -6.61
CA VAL A 140 -16.35 6.65 -7.44
C VAL A 140 -15.12 6.68 -8.35
N PHE A 141 -13.93 6.34 -7.83
CA PHE A 141 -12.72 6.25 -8.65
C PHE A 141 -12.88 5.26 -9.81
N LEU A 142 -13.36 4.04 -9.54
CA LEU A 142 -13.55 3.01 -10.55
C LEU A 142 -14.59 3.40 -11.58
N LYS A 143 -15.73 3.96 -11.13
CA LYS A 143 -16.79 4.45 -12.02
C LYS A 143 -16.24 5.49 -12.98
N ASP A 144 -15.53 6.50 -12.47
CA ASP A 144 -14.98 7.57 -13.27
C ASP A 144 -13.88 7.06 -14.22
N TYR A 145 -13.02 6.15 -13.77
CA TYR A 145 -11.99 5.54 -14.61
C TYR A 145 -12.59 4.81 -15.81
N TYR A 146 -13.60 3.96 -15.60
CA TYR A 146 -14.20 3.20 -16.70
C TYR A 146 -15.10 4.05 -17.60
N ASN A 147 -15.59 5.19 -17.11
CA ASN A 147 -16.35 6.14 -17.91
C ASN A 147 -15.44 7.00 -18.81
N ASP A 148 -14.33 7.51 -18.27
CA ASP A 148 -13.41 8.39 -19.00
C ASP A 148 -11.97 8.25 -18.48
N LYS A 149 -11.23 7.33 -19.12
CA LYS A 149 -9.83 7.05 -18.78
C LYS A 149 -8.92 8.23 -19.05
N GLU A 150 -9.16 8.99 -20.12
CA GLU A 150 -8.33 10.13 -20.48
C GLU A 150 -8.39 11.22 -19.42
N LYS A 151 -9.57 11.47 -18.84
CA LYS A 151 -9.73 12.40 -17.71
C LYS A 151 -8.94 11.96 -16.48
N ILE A 152 -8.85 10.65 -16.22
CA ILE A 152 -8.02 10.13 -15.13
C ILE A 152 -6.52 10.27 -15.45
N PHE A 153 -6.09 9.96 -16.66
CA PHE A 153 -4.69 10.13 -17.05
C PHE A 153 -4.28 11.60 -17.09
N LYS A 154 -5.17 12.50 -17.50
CA LYS A 154 -4.96 13.94 -17.45
C LYS A 154 -4.77 14.43 -16.01
N LEU A 155 -5.59 13.93 -15.08
CA LEU A 155 -5.42 14.22 -13.67
C LEU A 155 -4.04 13.73 -13.17
N MET A 156 -3.60 12.51 -13.52
CA MET A 156 -2.24 12.04 -13.17
C MET A 156 -1.15 12.95 -13.75
N GLU A 157 -1.32 13.39 -14.99
CA GLU A 157 -0.39 14.30 -15.67
C GLU A 157 -0.26 15.63 -14.93
N ASP A 158 -1.39 16.24 -14.56
CA ASP A 158 -1.41 17.56 -13.93
C ASP A 158 -0.78 17.51 -12.53
N ILE A 159 -1.10 16.50 -11.73
CA ILE A 159 -0.50 16.28 -10.41
C ILE A 159 1.01 16.02 -10.52
N ALA A 160 1.45 15.28 -11.55
CA ALA A 160 2.87 15.01 -11.79
C ALA A 160 3.68 16.26 -12.15
N LYS A 161 3.04 17.27 -12.77
CA LYS A 161 3.67 18.56 -13.05
C LYS A 161 3.84 19.39 -11.77
N GLU A 162 2.85 19.34 -10.88
CA GLU A 162 2.83 20.08 -9.62
C GLU A 162 3.71 19.46 -8.53
N ASN A 163 4.23 18.24 -8.75
CA ASN A 163 5.03 17.49 -7.78
C ASN A 163 4.31 17.29 -6.43
N ASP A 164 2.99 17.08 -6.49
CA ASP A 164 2.15 16.89 -5.31
C ASP A 164 2.32 15.47 -4.75
N GLN A 165 2.58 15.34 -3.45
CA GLN A 165 2.70 14.07 -2.73
C GLN A 165 1.45 13.17 -2.89
N ALA A 166 0.29 13.77 -3.16
CA ALA A 166 -0.94 13.06 -3.46
C ALA A 166 -0.81 12.13 -4.69
N ILE A 167 0.14 12.40 -5.59
CA ILE A 167 0.42 11.54 -6.73
C ILE A 167 0.74 10.11 -6.30
N HIS A 168 1.52 9.93 -5.23
CA HIS A 168 1.94 8.60 -4.81
C HIS A 168 0.72 7.77 -4.39
N PHE A 169 -0.20 8.34 -3.61
CA PHE A 169 -1.44 7.68 -3.21
C PHE A 169 -2.35 7.40 -4.41
N PHE A 170 -2.52 8.39 -5.29
CA PHE A 170 -3.41 8.25 -6.44
C PHE A 170 -2.91 7.19 -7.43
N LEU A 171 -1.61 7.15 -7.69
CA LEU A 171 -0.98 6.12 -8.52
C LEU A 171 -1.13 4.73 -7.89
N GLN A 172 -1.09 4.62 -6.55
CA GLN A 172 -1.35 3.32 -5.91
C GLN A 172 -2.79 2.83 -6.14
N ASN A 173 -3.80 3.71 -6.17
CA ASN A 173 -5.16 3.32 -6.51
C ASN A 173 -5.22 2.73 -7.94
N TYR A 174 -4.62 3.42 -8.91
CA TYR A 174 -4.55 2.91 -10.28
C TYR A 174 -3.84 1.55 -10.35
N ILE A 175 -2.70 1.41 -9.67
CA ILE A 175 -1.96 0.14 -9.66
C ILE A 175 -2.76 -1.00 -9.01
N CYS A 176 -3.34 -0.77 -7.83
CA CYS A 176 -3.99 -1.81 -7.04
C CYS A 176 -5.37 -2.20 -7.56
N TYR A 177 -6.15 -1.25 -8.06
CA TYR A 177 -7.53 -1.50 -8.51
C TYR A 177 -7.65 -1.73 -10.01
N ILE A 178 -6.77 -1.16 -10.83
CA ILE A 178 -6.84 -1.29 -12.28
C ILE A 178 -5.79 -2.26 -12.80
N VAL A 179 -4.51 -1.93 -12.65
CA VAL A 179 -3.42 -2.68 -13.30
C VAL A 179 -3.28 -4.10 -12.73
N PHE A 180 -3.46 -4.27 -11.42
CA PHE A 180 -3.40 -5.59 -10.79
C PHE A 180 -4.42 -6.57 -11.36
N PHE A 181 -5.65 -6.10 -11.62
CA PHE A 181 -6.73 -6.93 -12.14
C PHE A 181 -6.70 -7.05 -13.66
N SER A 182 -6.23 -6.00 -14.36
CA SER A 182 -6.19 -5.95 -15.81
C SER A 182 -4.85 -5.36 -16.30
N PRO A 183 -3.76 -6.15 -16.34
CA PRO A 183 -2.45 -5.65 -16.78
C PRO A 183 -2.42 -5.11 -18.22
N LYS A 184 -3.43 -5.44 -19.03
CA LYS A 184 -3.60 -4.90 -20.39
C LYS A 184 -3.87 -3.39 -20.41
N GLU A 185 -4.41 -2.83 -19.33
CA GLU A 185 -4.69 -1.38 -19.18
C GLU A 185 -3.41 -0.53 -19.31
N LEU A 186 -2.24 -1.11 -19.04
CA LEU A 186 -0.96 -0.45 -19.27
C LEU A 186 -0.78 -0.01 -20.73
N LYS A 187 -1.38 -0.71 -21.70
CA LYS A 187 -1.30 -0.30 -23.12
C LYS A 187 -1.94 1.07 -23.35
N GLU A 188 -3.10 1.30 -22.75
CA GLU A 188 -3.83 2.55 -22.89
C GLU A 188 -3.11 3.68 -22.16
N PHE A 189 -2.61 3.40 -20.95
CA PHE A 189 -1.73 4.31 -20.21
C PHE A 189 -0.50 4.72 -21.04
N PHE A 190 0.23 3.77 -21.63
CA PHE A 190 1.38 4.08 -22.48
C PHE A 190 1.04 4.78 -23.79
N SER A 191 -0.19 4.59 -24.29
CA SER A 191 -0.69 5.28 -25.48
C SER A 191 -0.94 6.75 -25.19
N TYR A 192 -1.63 7.05 -24.07
CA TYR A 192 -1.92 8.42 -23.64
C TYR A 192 -0.65 9.27 -23.45
N PHE A 193 0.37 8.68 -22.81
CA PHE A 193 1.63 9.38 -22.53
C PHE A 193 2.68 9.27 -23.65
N LYS A 194 2.32 8.78 -24.85
CA LYS A 194 3.28 8.51 -25.92
C LYS A 194 4.10 9.75 -26.33
N THR A 195 3.50 10.93 -26.32
CA THR A 195 4.15 12.21 -26.67
C THR A 195 4.64 13.00 -25.45
N LYS A 196 4.53 12.43 -24.24
CA LYS A 196 4.77 13.11 -22.96
C LYS A 196 5.83 12.37 -22.13
N GLU A 197 6.96 12.05 -22.75
CA GLU A 197 7.96 11.14 -22.17
C GLU A 197 8.48 11.60 -20.80
N LEU A 198 8.78 12.89 -20.62
CA LEU A 198 9.24 13.43 -19.33
C LEU A 198 8.24 13.21 -18.19
N ILE A 199 6.94 13.37 -18.47
CA ILE A 199 5.88 13.15 -17.47
C ILE A 199 5.71 11.66 -17.20
N LEU A 200 5.77 10.83 -18.24
CA LEU A 200 5.72 9.39 -18.11
C LEU A 200 6.86 8.87 -17.23
N THR A 201 8.08 9.36 -17.43
CA THR A 201 9.25 9.05 -16.59
C THR A 201 8.97 9.38 -15.13
N LYS A 202 8.51 10.61 -14.84
CA LYS A 202 8.15 11.02 -13.46
C LYS A 202 7.12 10.08 -12.84
N ILE A 203 6.02 9.80 -13.54
CA ILE A 203 4.96 8.92 -13.04
C ILE A 203 5.49 7.50 -12.77
N LEU A 204 6.27 6.93 -13.70
CA LEU A 204 6.83 5.59 -13.52
C LEU A 204 7.79 5.54 -12.34
N ASN A 205 8.68 6.52 -12.20
CA ASN A 205 9.58 6.58 -11.05
C ASN A 205 8.78 6.69 -9.73
N SER A 206 7.73 7.54 -9.67
CA SER A 206 6.86 7.63 -8.50
C SER A 206 6.11 6.33 -8.17
N ILE A 207 5.73 5.54 -9.17
CA ILE A 207 5.16 4.20 -8.95
C ILE A 207 6.21 3.32 -8.26
N PHE A 208 7.41 3.21 -8.83
CA PHE A 208 8.42 2.26 -8.36
C PHE A 208 9.07 2.66 -7.03
N GLU A 209 9.21 3.95 -6.76
CA GLU A 209 9.80 4.48 -5.53
C GLU A 209 9.07 3.94 -4.30
N ASN A 210 7.73 4.01 -4.34
CA ASN A 210 6.87 3.77 -3.20
C ASN A 210 6.13 2.43 -3.23
N SER A 211 6.31 1.58 -4.24
CA SER A 211 5.55 0.33 -4.34
C SER A 211 6.36 -0.91 -4.73
N ILE A 212 6.93 -1.57 -3.71
CA ILE A 212 7.50 -2.93 -3.85
C ILE A 212 6.51 -3.92 -4.47
N PHE A 213 5.21 -3.71 -4.22
CA PHE A 213 4.15 -4.54 -4.79
C PHE A 213 4.07 -4.45 -6.32
N PHE A 214 4.28 -3.26 -6.92
CA PHE A 214 4.25 -3.13 -8.37
C PHE A 214 5.34 -3.98 -9.01
N TYR A 215 6.57 -3.91 -8.49
CA TYR A 215 7.66 -4.74 -8.96
C TYR A 215 7.35 -6.24 -8.77
N THR A 216 7.03 -6.66 -7.54
CA THR A 216 6.89 -8.06 -7.17
C THR A 216 5.69 -8.74 -7.85
N TYR A 217 4.55 -8.07 -7.96
CA TYR A 217 3.30 -8.71 -8.37
C TYR A 217 2.80 -8.33 -9.75
N ILE A 218 3.22 -7.19 -10.30
CA ILE A 218 2.73 -6.68 -11.58
C ILE A 218 3.86 -6.71 -12.61
N PHE A 219 4.92 -5.95 -12.41
CA PHE A 219 6.01 -5.80 -13.38
C PHE A 219 6.61 -7.14 -13.80
N ARG A 220 6.95 -8.02 -12.83
CA ARG A 220 7.48 -9.36 -13.11
C ARG A 220 6.53 -10.20 -13.98
N LYS A 221 5.22 -10.01 -13.82
CA LYS A 221 4.17 -10.77 -14.53
C LYS A 221 3.75 -10.17 -15.87
N ILE A 222 4.23 -8.97 -16.23
CA ILE A 222 3.98 -8.41 -17.56
C ILE A 222 4.60 -9.33 -18.62
N LYS A 223 3.77 -9.92 -19.49
CA LYS A 223 4.22 -10.82 -20.56
C LYS A 223 4.86 -10.08 -21.74
N SER A 224 4.43 -8.84 -22.01
CA SER A 224 4.93 -8.05 -23.13
C SER A 224 6.35 -7.55 -22.87
N LYS A 225 7.35 -8.13 -23.56
CA LYS A 225 8.74 -7.65 -23.54
C LYS A 225 8.83 -6.17 -23.95
N LYS A 226 8.06 -5.75 -24.95
CA LYS A 226 8.00 -4.34 -25.40
C LYS A 226 7.61 -3.39 -24.27
N ILE A 227 6.57 -3.72 -23.49
CA ILE A 227 6.14 -2.90 -22.35
C ILE A 227 7.19 -2.91 -21.25
N LYS A 228 7.75 -4.08 -20.91
CA LYS A 228 8.83 -4.20 -19.92
C LYS A 228 10.02 -3.34 -20.28
N ASN A 229 10.56 -3.48 -21.49
CA ASN A 229 11.72 -2.71 -21.94
C ASN A 229 11.44 -1.21 -21.96
N LYS A 230 10.23 -0.80 -22.36
CA LYS A 230 9.82 0.60 -22.30
C LYS A 230 9.84 1.13 -20.87
N ILE A 231 9.30 0.39 -19.91
CA ILE A 231 9.37 0.75 -18.48
C ILE A 231 10.81 0.86 -18.04
N ILE A 232 11.63 -0.19 -18.24
CA ILE A 232 13.04 -0.23 -17.80
C ILE A 232 13.82 0.96 -18.35
N LYS A 233 13.62 1.33 -19.62
CA LYS A 233 14.30 2.47 -20.24
C LYS A 233 13.99 3.80 -19.54
N LEU A 234 12.78 3.95 -19.01
CA LEU A 234 12.29 5.17 -18.39
C LEU A 234 12.50 5.21 -16.86
N LEU A 235 13.04 4.15 -16.26
CA LEU A 235 13.34 4.15 -14.82
C LEU A 235 14.71 4.78 -14.54
N ASP A 236 14.77 5.52 -13.44
CA ASP A 236 16.01 6.06 -12.91
C ASP A 236 16.93 4.93 -12.43
N ASN A 237 18.24 5.18 -12.45
CA ASN A 237 19.25 4.18 -12.09
C ASN A 237 19.10 3.70 -10.65
N ASP A 238 18.76 4.59 -9.72
CA ASP A 238 18.55 4.23 -8.32
C ASP A 238 17.42 3.21 -8.14
N ILE A 239 16.35 3.35 -8.92
CA ILE A 239 15.23 2.40 -8.92
C ILE A 239 15.66 1.07 -9.54
N LYS A 240 16.43 1.09 -10.63
CA LYS A 240 16.94 -0.14 -11.24
C LYS A 240 17.83 -0.92 -10.28
N ILE A 241 18.74 -0.22 -9.58
CA ILE A 241 19.62 -0.80 -8.56
C ILE A 241 18.78 -1.37 -7.40
N LYS A 242 17.82 -0.59 -6.88
CA LYS A 242 16.93 -1.01 -5.78
C LYS A 242 16.20 -2.33 -6.07
N TYR A 243 15.83 -2.60 -7.32
CA TYR A 243 15.06 -3.77 -7.72
C TYR A 243 15.84 -4.81 -8.54
N ASP A 244 17.16 -4.66 -8.63
CA ASP A 244 18.04 -5.56 -9.38
C ASP A 244 17.56 -5.76 -10.84
N ILE A 245 17.27 -4.65 -11.52
CA ILE A 245 16.77 -4.63 -12.90
C ILE A 245 17.97 -4.39 -13.83
N HIS A 246 18.45 -5.45 -14.48
CA HIS A 246 19.48 -5.37 -15.52
C HIS A 246 18.88 -5.17 -16.91
N HIS A 247 19.66 -4.54 -17.78
CA HIS A 247 19.33 -4.24 -19.18
C HIS A 247 19.39 -5.49 -20.07
#